data_AF-A0A839F2W9-F1
#
_entry.id   AF-A0A839F2W9-F1
#
_cell.length_a   1.000
_cell.length_b   1.000
_cell.length_c   1.000
_cell.angle_alpha   90.00
_cell.angle_beta   90.00
_cell.angle_gamma   90.00
#
_symmetry.space_group_name_H-M   'P 1'
#
loop_
_entity.id
_entity.type
_entity.pdbx_description
1 polymer ?
#
loop_
_entity_poly.entity_id
_entity_poly.type
_entity_poly.pdbx_seq_one_letter_code
_entity_poly.pdbx_strand_id
1 'polypeptide(L)'
;MGKQRAGKRTATVAPASPADPPASGWRAFVLGNAVGLAVSPLIRLIAAFPLGFAIVLLSTGWLVGPARLVDAWQYRSYTAAAQGRIVDSWLAIDFDAAAQGDRGNWAGPARATHCAVVAYDGEWGDPLRRAYCGNRLNVHGEETLPMLVDDVTMAPGVPFAMPRDAHGFSVPTIRIGDTESAWLKAHPPFSGFDARASHTAWDALRRRLDRPLDAALAGWGTSPPAFPLALDPRDPGAAMPAAFVAAKRSPGNAGAWLAGALLLAAGIWLWLRGMNVLIGGLPHAAMLFAAIGPLLLLPWWGERMPRALAHVQPQIAEIIGDMLADIDVTGRLVASSPAAAQLAHGGERLVWRVGEGAYADTLGPVDWGSPPALPADATKALAALVARVSAHVAALAPEQREALFARLRDDKDAGRYGGGLLFVPAAADLAWDDAHGADERRAAARFLDAWVTSPVETPSPTDAGFAARVELFRRLAEVPDAAIANRARAIADDAQPH
;
A
#
# COMPACT_ATOMS: atom_id res chain seq x y z
N MET A 1 54.15 -35.05 -90.46
CA MET A 1 52.99 -35.66 -89.78
C MET A 1 52.17 -34.56 -89.11
N GLY A 2 50.83 -34.72 -89.04
CA GLY A 2 49.79 -33.67 -88.96
C GLY A 2 49.95 -32.63 -87.83
N LYS A 3 49.64 -31.35 -88.06
CA LYS A 3 48.30 -30.69 -87.93
C LYS A 3 47.67 -31.02 -86.56
N GLN A 4 47.55 -30.09 -85.61
CA GLN A 4 46.74 -28.87 -85.68
C GLN A 4 47.37 -27.68 -84.93
N ARG A 5 47.39 -26.51 -85.61
CA ARG A 5 47.46 -25.18 -85.01
C ARG A 5 46.04 -24.59 -85.07
N ALA A 6 45.54 -24.11 -83.94
CA ALA A 6 44.42 -23.19 -83.79
C ALA A 6 44.60 -22.53 -82.41
N GLY A 7 44.41 -21.25 -82.16
CA GLY A 7 44.00 -20.10 -82.95
C GLY A 7 44.02 -18.90 -81.99
N LYS A 8 44.45 -17.74 -82.47
CA LYS A 8 44.42 -16.47 -81.72
C LYS A 8 42.98 -16.17 -81.25
N ARG A 9 42.81 -15.91 -79.96
CA ARG A 9 41.79 -14.98 -79.45
C ARG A 9 42.48 -14.01 -78.50
N THR A 10 42.65 -12.78 -78.99
CA THR A 10 42.83 -11.57 -78.19
C THR A 10 41.62 -11.40 -77.29
N ALA A 11 41.83 -11.51 -75.98
CA ALA A 11 40.85 -11.12 -74.97
C ALA A 11 41.42 -9.95 -74.17
N THR A 12 40.60 -8.91 -74.16
CA THR A 12 40.72 -7.59 -73.55
C THR A 12 41.19 -7.64 -72.10
N VAL A 13 42.19 -6.83 -71.77
CA VAL A 13 42.60 -6.54 -70.39
C VAL A 13 41.45 -5.80 -69.70
N ALA A 14 40.81 -6.46 -68.73
CA ALA A 14 39.92 -5.82 -67.77
C ALA A 14 40.72 -5.52 -66.48
N PRO A 15 40.55 -4.34 -65.86
CA PRO A 15 41.29 -3.96 -64.66
C PRO A 15 40.88 -4.83 -63.46
N ALA A 16 41.84 -5.00 -62.56
CA ALA A 16 41.69 -5.69 -61.29
C ALA A 16 40.50 -5.14 -60.49
N SER A 17 39.54 -6.00 -60.16
CA SER A 17 38.64 -5.73 -59.03
C SER A 17 39.45 -5.87 -57.75
N PRO A 18 39.54 -4.82 -56.91
CA PRO A 18 40.08 -4.96 -55.57
C PRO A 18 39.21 -5.95 -54.80
N ALA A 19 39.86 -6.85 -54.06
CA ALA A 19 39.18 -7.61 -53.02
C ALA A 19 38.47 -6.62 -52.09
N ASP A 20 37.17 -6.83 -51.88
CA ASP A 20 36.40 -6.02 -50.96
C ASP A 20 37.11 -5.95 -49.59
N PRO A 21 37.24 -4.77 -48.97
CA PRO A 21 37.70 -4.66 -47.60
C PRO A 21 36.73 -5.43 -46.69
N PRO A 22 37.18 -6.03 -45.58
CA PRO A 22 36.33 -6.80 -44.68
C PRO A 22 35.31 -5.89 -43.98
N ALA A 23 34.17 -5.66 -44.62
CA ALA A 23 33.00 -5.03 -44.04
C ALA A 23 32.24 -6.05 -43.18
N SER A 24 32.84 -6.54 -42.09
CA SER A 24 32.11 -7.46 -41.19
C SER A 24 32.64 -7.60 -39.75
N GLY A 25 33.67 -6.88 -39.32
CA GLY A 25 34.26 -7.07 -37.98
C GLY A 25 33.29 -6.91 -36.81
N TRP A 26 32.51 -5.82 -36.76
CA TRP A 26 31.62 -5.55 -35.62
C TRP A 26 30.28 -6.29 -35.70
N ARG A 27 29.66 -6.34 -36.88
CA ARG A 27 28.36 -7.03 -37.06
C ARG A 27 28.50 -8.55 -36.98
N ALA A 28 29.53 -9.15 -37.57
CA ALA A 28 29.78 -10.59 -37.43
C ALA A 28 30.23 -10.97 -36.01
N PHE A 29 30.84 -10.04 -35.28
CA PHE A 29 31.20 -10.22 -33.87
C PHE A 29 30.00 -10.11 -32.92
N VAL A 30 29.08 -9.16 -33.17
CA VAL A 30 27.81 -9.05 -32.42
C VAL A 30 26.91 -10.24 -32.74
N LEU A 31 26.81 -10.68 -34.01
CA LEU A 31 26.08 -11.89 -34.39
C LEU A 31 26.74 -13.17 -33.85
N GLY A 32 28.07 -13.28 -33.89
CA GLY A 32 28.80 -14.44 -33.37
C GLY A 32 28.70 -14.59 -31.85
N ASN A 33 28.75 -13.48 -31.10
CA ASN A 33 28.56 -13.49 -29.65
C ASN A 33 27.09 -13.59 -29.23
N ALA A 34 26.14 -13.10 -30.03
CA ALA A 34 24.71 -13.34 -29.80
C ALA A 34 24.35 -14.81 -30.00
N VAL A 35 24.98 -15.51 -30.95
CA VAL A 35 24.85 -16.96 -31.14
C VAL A 35 25.54 -17.74 -30.02
N GLY A 36 26.72 -17.31 -29.55
CA GLY A 36 27.39 -17.91 -28.39
C GLY A 36 26.57 -17.79 -27.08
N LEU A 37 25.93 -16.65 -26.87
CA LEU A 37 24.96 -16.46 -25.77
C LEU A 37 23.71 -17.34 -25.94
N ALA A 38 23.30 -17.69 -27.17
CA ALA A 38 22.14 -18.54 -27.42
C ALA A 38 22.39 -20.05 -27.15
N VAL A 39 23.64 -20.49 -27.02
CA VAL A 39 23.99 -21.93 -27.06
C VAL A 39 24.22 -22.58 -25.69
N SER A 40 24.26 -21.83 -24.57
CA SER A 40 24.36 -22.47 -23.24
C SER A 40 23.51 -21.79 -22.16
N PRO A 41 22.31 -22.32 -21.88
CA PRO A 41 21.51 -21.95 -20.70
C PRO A 41 22.30 -22.07 -19.40
N LEU A 42 23.26 -23.00 -19.34
CA LEU A 42 24.12 -23.25 -18.19
C LEU A 42 25.10 -22.09 -17.93
N ILE A 43 25.74 -21.54 -18.96
CA ILE A 43 26.63 -20.38 -18.80
C ILE A 43 25.85 -19.14 -18.36
N ARG A 44 24.63 -18.94 -18.91
CA ARG A 44 23.72 -17.88 -18.46
C ARG A 44 23.34 -18.03 -16.99
N LEU A 45 23.00 -19.25 -16.56
CA LEU A 45 22.66 -19.54 -15.16
C LEU A 45 23.87 -19.32 -14.23
N ILE A 46 25.06 -19.80 -14.61
CA ILE A 46 26.30 -19.65 -13.82
C ILE A 46 26.69 -18.17 -13.68
N ALA A 47 26.49 -17.35 -14.72
CA ALA A 47 26.77 -15.92 -14.64
C ALA A 47 25.67 -15.12 -13.93
N ALA A 48 24.40 -15.56 -14.02
CA ALA A 48 23.27 -14.86 -13.40
C ALA A 48 23.38 -14.80 -11.88
N PHE A 49 23.86 -15.85 -11.23
CA PHE A 49 24.06 -15.88 -9.77
C PHE A 49 25.05 -14.80 -9.26
N PRO A 50 26.34 -14.77 -9.67
CA PRO A 50 27.28 -13.77 -9.19
C PRO A 50 26.88 -12.34 -9.60
N LEU A 51 26.24 -12.16 -10.75
CA LEU A 51 25.73 -10.85 -11.17
C LEU A 51 24.53 -10.39 -10.33
N GLY A 52 23.60 -11.29 -10.01
CA GLY A 52 22.47 -10.99 -9.12
C GLY A 52 22.95 -10.56 -7.73
N PHE A 53 23.87 -11.32 -7.12
CA PHE A 53 24.48 -10.95 -5.85
C PHE A 53 25.29 -9.65 -5.95
N ALA A 54 26.03 -9.45 -7.05
CA ALA A 54 26.74 -8.20 -7.27
C ALA A 54 25.78 -7.00 -7.30
N ILE A 55 24.64 -7.11 -7.99
CA ILE A 55 23.63 -6.04 -8.04
C ILE A 55 23.11 -5.70 -6.64
N VAL A 56 22.76 -6.71 -5.84
CA VAL A 56 22.29 -6.50 -4.47
C VAL A 56 23.38 -5.82 -3.64
N LEU A 57 24.59 -6.37 -3.59
CA LEU A 57 25.69 -5.82 -2.79
C LEU A 57 26.10 -4.41 -3.22
N LEU A 58 26.17 -4.14 -4.52
CA LEU A 58 26.50 -2.82 -5.06
C LEU A 58 25.42 -1.80 -4.70
N SER A 59 24.15 -2.14 -4.90
CA SER A 59 23.02 -1.26 -4.59
C SER A 59 22.95 -0.96 -3.09
N THR A 60 23.05 -1.99 -2.24
CA THR A 60 23.09 -1.82 -0.78
C THR A 60 24.29 -1.01 -0.34
N GLY A 61 25.48 -1.32 -0.87
CA GLY A 61 26.70 -0.60 -0.55
C GLY A 61 26.64 0.89 -0.91
N TRP A 62 25.98 1.22 -2.03
CA TRP A 62 25.70 2.59 -2.44
C TRP A 62 24.73 3.30 -1.50
N LEU A 63 23.59 2.68 -1.19
CA LEU A 63 22.54 3.23 -0.34
C LEU A 63 23.03 3.48 1.10
N VAL A 64 23.87 2.59 1.63
CA VAL A 64 24.41 2.70 3.00
C VAL A 64 25.57 3.68 3.09
N GLY A 65 26.36 3.85 2.02
CA GLY A 65 27.53 4.72 1.97
C GLY A 65 27.32 5.97 1.11
N PRO A 66 27.83 6.02 -0.14
CA PRO A 66 27.86 7.23 -0.99
C PRO A 66 26.56 8.02 -1.08
N ALA A 67 25.40 7.35 -1.18
CA ALA A 67 24.11 8.01 -1.27
C ALA A 67 23.84 8.95 -0.10
N ARG A 68 24.33 8.61 1.11
CA ARG A 68 24.16 9.45 2.31
C ARG A 68 24.91 10.76 2.26
N LEU A 69 26.05 10.83 1.56
CA LEU A 69 26.75 12.11 1.35
C LEU A 69 26.00 12.98 0.36
N VAL A 70 25.48 12.37 -0.70
CA VAL A 70 24.68 13.07 -1.71
C VAL A 70 23.42 13.63 -1.05
N ASP A 71 22.70 12.80 -0.28
CA ASP A 71 21.53 13.19 0.50
C ASP A 71 21.88 14.32 1.49
N ALA A 72 22.92 14.16 2.31
CA ALA A 72 23.30 15.18 3.29
C ALA A 72 23.65 16.53 2.63
N TRP A 73 24.31 16.49 1.47
CA TRP A 73 24.62 17.69 0.69
C TRP A 73 23.38 18.30 0.04
N GLN A 74 22.47 17.50 -0.50
CA GLN A 74 21.24 17.96 -1.12
C GLN A 74 20.30 18.61 -0.10
N TYR A 75 20.16 18.00 1.08
CA TYR A 75 19.24 18.46 2.11
C TYR A 75 19.82 19.57 3.01
N ARG A 76 21.07 20.00 2.82
CA ARG A 76 21.68 21.08 3.62
C ARG A 76 20.97 22.43 3.46
N SER A 77 20.32 22.68 2.31
CA SER A 77 19.65 23.96 2.02
C SER A 77 18.31 24.13 2.73
N TYR A 78 17.76 23.06 3.32
CA TYR A 78 16.46 23.05 3.98
C TYR A 78 16.48 23.72 5.37
N THR A 79 16.76 25.02 5.43
CA THR A 79 17.04 25.74 6.68
C THR A 79 15.81 26.39 7.32
N ALA A 80 14.71 26.53 6.58
CA ALA A 80 13.46 27.08 7.09
C ALA A 80 12.50 25.98 7.52
N ALA A 81 11.51 26.35 8.34
CA ALA A 81 10.49 25.45 8.87
C ALA A 81 9.08 26.00 8.63
N ALA A 82 8.13 25.10 8.43
CA ALA A 82 6.70 25.40 8.37
C ALA A 82 5.91 24.28 9.05
N GLN A 83 4.64 24.55 9.39
CA GLN A 83 3.75 23.52 9.92
C GLN A 83 2.87 22.97 8.80
N GLY A 84 2.98 21.67 8.53
CA GLY A 84 2.13 20.97 7.58
C GLY A 84 0.83 20.48 8.21
N ARG A 85 -0.26 20.54 7.44
CA ARG A 85 -1.57 19.95 7.75
C ARG A 85 -2.05 19.10 6.59
N ILE A 86 -2.50 17.88 6.88
CA ILE A 86 -3.09 16.99 5.86
C ILE A 86 -4.46 17.56 5.45
N VAL A 87 -4.65 17.79 4.15
CA VAL A 87 -5.91 18.33 3.58
C VAL A 87 -6.63 17.36 2.66
N ASP A 88 -5.92 16.36 2.12
CA ASP A 88 -6.50 15.22 1.41
C ASP A 88 -5.60 14.01 1.64
N SER A 89 -6.17 12.81 1.63
CA SER A 89 -5.42 11.57 1.78
C SER A 89 -6.19 10.36 1.28
N TRP A 90 -5.45 9.34 0.88
CA TRP A 90 -5.99 8.08 0.39
C TRP A 90 -4.96 6.96 0.50
N LEU A 91 -5.45 5.73 0.48
CA LEU A 91 -4.62 4.54 0.27
C LEU A 91 -4.67 4.17 -1.22
N ALA A 92 -3.54 4.25 -1.90
CA ALA A 92 -3.39 3.81 -3.28
C ALA A 92 -3.10 2.30 -3.30
N ILE A 93 -3.94 1.52 -3.96
CA ILE A 93 -3.73 0.08 -4.14
C ILE A 93 -3.34 -0.17 -5.59
N ASP A 94 -2.26 -0.92 -5.78
CA ASP A 94 -1.70 -1.27 -7.07
C ASP A 94 -1.32 -2.76 -7.10
N PHE A 95 -1.64 -3.44 -8.19
CA PHE A 95 -1.24 -4.81 -8.48
C PHE A 95 -1.24 -5.04 -9.99
N ASP A 96 -0.39 -5.95 -10.47
CA ASP A 96 -0.39 -6.30 -11.90
C ASP A 96 -1.60 -7.19 -12.22
N ALA A 97 -2.67 -6.57 -12.73
CA ALA A 97 -3.89 -7.25 -13.14
C ALA A 97 -3.67 -8.28 -14.26
N ALA A 98 -2.71 -8.03 -15.17
CA ALA A 98 -2.40 -8.95 -16.25
C ALA A 98 -1.71 -10.22 -15.73
N ALA A 99 -0.89 -10.09 -14.68
CA ALA A 99 -0.24 -11.22 -14.02
C ALA A 99 -1.20 -12.07 -13.15
N GLN A 100 -2.38 -11.55 -12.76
CA GLN A 100 -3.31 -12.29 -11.89
C GLN A 100 -4.04 -13.44 -12.60
N GLY A 101 -4.31 -13.32 -13.90
CA GLY A 101 -5.19 -14.27 -14.61
C GLY A 101 -6.61 -14.31 -14.01
N ASP A 102 -7.36 -15.40 -14.27
CA ASP A 102 -8.80 -15.47 -13.97
C ASP A 102 -9.15 -15.83 -12.51
N ARG A 103 -8.17 -16.29 -11.72
CA ARG A 103 -8.36 -16.73 -10.32
C ARG A 103 -7.19 -16.34 -9.41
N GLY A 104 -6.44 -15.31 -9.79
CA GLY A 104 -5.28 -14.85 -9.02
C GLY A 104 -5.66 -14.35 -7.64
N ASN A 105 -4.79 -14.61 -6.66
CA ASN A 105 -4.84 -13.94 -5.38
C ASN A 105 -4.36 -12.50 -5.57
N TRP A 106 -5.26 -11.58 -5.92
CA TRP A 106 -4.89 -10.18 -6.17
C TRP A 106 -4.26 -9.52 -4.94
N ALA A 107 -4.68 -9.92 -3.73
CA ALA A 107 -4.22 -9.32 -2.48
C ALA A 107 -2.73 -9.63 -2.21
N GLY A 108 -2.28 -10.87 -2.41
CA GLY A 108 -0.89 -11.28 -2.12
C GLY A 108 0.20 -10.42 -2.80
N PRO A 109 0.13 -10.16 -4.12
CA PRO A 109 1.06 -9.29 -4.83
C PRO A 109 0.67 -7.80 -4.75
N ALA A 110 -0.52 -7.46 -4.24
CA ALA A 110 -0.92 -6.06 -4.12
C ALA A 110 0.00 -5.29 -3.16
N ARG A 111 0.19 -4.02 -3.51
CA ARG A 111 0.92 -3.05 -2.72
C ARG A 111 0.00 -1.89 -2.40
N ALA A 112 -0.09 -1.57 -1.12
CA ALA A 112 -0.82 -0.43 -0.62
C ALA A 112 0.15 0.71 -0.29
N THR A 113 -0.16 1.92 -0.73
CA THR A 113 0.69 3.11 -0.52
C THR A 113 -0.15 4.24 0.06
N HIS A 114 0.19 4.69 1.26
CA HIS A 114 -0.44 5.87 1.86
C HIS A 114 -0.01 7.13 1.13
N CYS A 115 -0.96 7.90 0.63
CA CYS A 115 -0.71 9.18 -0.02
C CYS A 115 -1.50 10.29 0.67
N ALA A 116 -0.85 11.42 0.92
CA ALA A 116 -1.47 12.59 1.53
C ALA A 116 -1.04 13.89 0.84
N VAL A 117 -1.98 14.79 0.63
CA VAL A 117 -1.73 16.19 0.26
C VAL A 117 -1.67 17.01 1.53
N VAL A 118 -0.57 17.74 1.69
CA VAL A 118 -0.27 18.56 2.85
C VAL A 118 -0.24 20.01 2.43
N ALA A 119 -1.03 20.84 3.11
CA ALA A 119 -1.00 22.28 2.99
C ALA A 119 -0.12 22.87 4.09
N TYR A 120 0.58 23.95 3.77
CA TYR A 120 1.41 24.68 4.72
C TYR A 120 1.50 26.15 4.35
N ASP A 121 1.46 26.98 5.38
CA ASP A 121 1.49 28.44 5.28
C ASP A 121 2.90 28.99 5.47
N GLY A 122 3.16 30.18 4.95
CA GLY A 122 4.40 30.93 5.20
C GLY A 122 4.36 32.34 4.61
N GLU A 123 5.51 33.02 4.59
CA GLU A 123 5.61 34.43 4.19
C GLU A 123 5.41 34.67 2.68
N TRP A 124 5.20 33.60 1.91
CA TRP A 124 5.06 33.60 0.45
C TRP A 124 3.62 33.82 -0.06
N GLY A 125 2.67 34.16 0.81
CA GLY A 125 1.29 34.45 0.43
C GLY A 125 0.38 33.23 0.57
N ASP A 126 -0.14 32.74 -0.57
CA ASP A 126 -1.12 31.64 -0.55
C ASP A 126 -0.54 30.34 0.03
N PRO A 127 -1.37 29.52 0.72
CA PRO A 127 -0.95 28.22 1.25
C PRO A 127 -0.41 27.33 0.13
N LEU A 128 0.83 26.87 0.30
CA LEU A 128 1.44 25.91 -0.63
C LEU A 128 0.96 24.51 -0.32
N ARG A 129 0.95 23.64 -1.34
CA ARG A 129 0.52 22.25 -1.23
C ARG A 129 1.54 21.31 -1.82
N ARG A 130 1.74 20.17 -1.16
CA ARG A 130 2.63 19.11 -1.62
C ARG A 130 2.05 17.75 -1.30
N ALA A 131 2.23 16.80 -2.21
CA ALA A 131 1.84 15.43 -1.96
C ALA A 131 3.03 14.62 -1.47
N TYR A 132 2.76 13.72 -0.53
CA TYR A 132 3.68 12.71 -0.06
C TYR A 132 3.02 11.35 -0.17
N CYS A 133 3.71 10.41 -0.81
CA CYS A 133 3.34 8.99 -0.80
C CYS A 133 4.41 8.20 -0.05
N GLY A 134 3.98 7.42 0.92
CA GLY A 134 4.82 6.68 1.85
C GLY A 134 5.30 5.33 1.33
N ASN A 135 5.64 4.47 2.28
CA ASN A 135 6.08 3.12 2.03
C ASN A 135 5.02 2.30 1.28
N ARG A 136 5.51 1.41 0.41
CA ARG A 136 4.70 0.40 -0.26
C ARG A 136 4.58 -0.81 0.65
N LEU A 137 3.39 -1.02 1.19
CA LEU A 137 3.10 -2.08 2.14
C LEU A 137 2.46 -3.25 1.42
N ASN A 138 2.88 -4.45 1.77
CA ASN A 138 2.27 -5.66 1.23
C ASN A 138 0.88 -5.83 1.83
N VAL A 139 -0.09 -6.18 0.98
CA VAL A 139 -1.39 -6.64 1.46
C VAL A 139 -1.23 -8.13 1.74
N HIS A 140 -0.88 -8.51 2.97
CA HIS A 140 -0.64 -9.91 3.35
C HIS A 140 -1.91 -10.78 3.41
N GLY A 141 -2.97 -10.38 2.70
CA GLY A 141 -4.34 -10.88 2.81
C GLY A 141 -5.32 -9.73 2.96
N GLU A 142 -6.58 -9.93 2.53
CA GLU A 142 -7.64 -8.91 2.61
C GLU A 142 -7.90 -8.47 4.07
N GLU A 143 -7.57 -9.32 5.05
CA GLU A 143 -7.64 -9.02 6.49
C GLU A 143 -6.67 -7.94 6.98
N THR A 144 -5.60 -7.65 6.23
CA THR A 144 -4.64 -6.61 6.63
C THR A 144 -5.05 -5.21 6.18
N LEU A 145 -5.98 -5.11 5.22
CA LEU A 145 -6.41 -3.83 4.66
C LEU A 145 -7.02 -2.88 5.70
N PRO A 146 -7.88 -3.32 6.65
CA PRO A 146 -8.37 -2.45 7.71
C PRO A 146 -7.25 -1.84 8.56
N MET A 147 -6.20 -2.62 8.86
CA MET A 147 -5.05 -2.12 9.63
C MET A 147 -4.28 -1.03 8.87
N LEU A 148 -4.29 -1.11 7.54
CA LEU A 148 -3.61 -0.15 6.68
C LEU A 148 -4.41 1.15 6.50
N VAL A 149 -5.65 1.28 6.96
CA VAL A 149 -6.44 2.50 6.74
C VAL A 149 -6.19 3.55 7.85
N ASP A 150 -6.06 3.12 9.11
CA ASP A 150 -6.17 4.05 10.25
C ASP A 150 -4.91 4.23 11.11
N ASP A 151 -3.95 3.29 11.14
CA ASP A 151 -2.84 3.32 12.12
C ASP A 151 -1.43 3.11 11.54
N VAL A 152 -1.11 3.83 10.45
CA VAL A 152 0.19 3.67 9.79
C VAL A 152 0.82 5.02 9.47
N THR A 153 2.09 5.20 9.83
CA THR A 153 2.88 6.35 9.37
C THR A 153 3.33 6.17 7.92
N MET A 154 3.28 7.21 7.09
CA MET A 154 3.77 7.14 5.70
C MET A 154 5.26 6.78 5.63
N ALA A 155 6.04 7.27 6.57
CA ALA A 155 7.46 6.99 6.77
C ALA A 155 7.80 7.27 8.25
N PRO A 156 8.97 6.83 8.77
CA PRO A 156 9.38 7.15 10.13
C PRO A 156 9.30 8.65 10.44
N GLY A 157 8.46 9.02 11.42
CA GLY A 157 8.23 10.42 11.81
C GLY A 157 7.35 11.23 10.86
N VAL A 158 6.67 10.60 9.89
CA VAL A 158 5.73 11.25 8.96
C VAL A 158 4.34 10.66 9.17
N PRO A 159 3.43 11.39 9.84
CA PRO A 159 2.12 10.85 10.18
C PRO A 159 1.20 10.78 8.96
N PHE A 160 0.24 9.87 9.01
CA PHE A 160 -0.88 9.78 8.07
C PHE A 160 -2.18 9.95 8.86
N ALA A 161 -3.20 10.51 8.20
CA ALA A 161 -4.56 10.50 8.71
C ALA A 161 -5.51 10.60 7.52
N MET A 162 -6.61 9.85 7.56
CA MET A 162 -7.70 9.98 6.59
C MET A 162 -8.41 11.34 6.73
N PRO A 163 -9.02 11.86 5.65
CA PRO A 163 -9.75 13.11 5.71
C PRO A 163 -10.98 12.97 6.62
N ARG A 164 -11.50 14.09 7.11
CA ARG A 164 -12.70 14.11 7.93
C ARG A 164 -13.89 14.69 7.19
N ASP A 165 -15.08 14.18 7.51
CA ASP A 165 -16.34 14.78 7.08
C ASP A 165 -16.77 15.93 8.01
N ALA A 166 -17.97 16.47 7.77
CA ALA A 166 -18.54 17.57 8.54
C ALA A 166 -18.91 17.19 9.99
N HIS A 167 -19.00 15.90 10.31
CA HIS A 167 -19.24 15.38 11.66
C HIS A 167 -17.93 15.08 12.40
N GLY A 168 -16.79 15.24 11.73
CA GLY A 168 -15.47 14.94 12.27
C GLY A 168 -15.12 13.45 12.22
N PHE A 169 -15.89 12.63 11.50
CA PHE A 169 -15.57 11.21 11.30
C PHE A 169 -14.49 11.03 10.26
N SER A 170 -13.66 10.00 10.43
CA SER A 170 -12.71 9.58 9.40
C SER A 170 -13.48 9.16 8.15
N VAL A 171 -12.98 9.53 6.97
CA VAL A 171 -13.54 9.13 5.68
C VAL A 171 -12.50 8.28 4.96
N PRO A 172 -12.44 6.96 5.25
CA PRO A 172 -11.59 6.04 4.52
C PRO A 172 -11.75 6.24 3.02
N THR A 173 -10.62 6.42 2.33
CA THR A 173 -10.60 6.60 0.88
C THR A 173 -9.54 5.70 0.28
N ILE A 174 -9.95 4.85 -0.66
CA ILE A 174 -9.07 4.02 -1.47
C ILE A 174 -9.13 4.47 -2.92
N ARG A 175 -7.98 4.44 -3.60
CA ARG A 175 -7.88 4.64 -5.04
C ARG A 175 -7.21 3.44 -5.66
N ILE A 176 -7.80 2.89 -6.72
CA ILE A 176 -7.34 1.71 -7.45
C ILE A 176 -7.31 2.07 -8.93
N GLY A 177 -6.25 1.72 -9.67
CA GLY A 177 -6.17 2.00 -11.10
C GLY A 177 -7.32 1.38 -11.91
N ASP A 178 -7.61 1.94 -13.09
CA ASP A 178 -8.80 1.56 -13.87
C ASP A 178 -8.75 0.10 -14.34
N THR A 179 -7.56 -0.40 -14.68
CA THR A 179 -7.36 -1.80 -15.09
C THR A 179 -7.58 -2.74 -13.92
N GLU A 180 -7.04 -2.38 -12.75
CA GLU A 180 -7.11 -3.14 -11.52
C GLU A 180 -8.55 -3.16 -10.99
N SER A 181 -9.26 -2.03 -11.03
CA SER A 181 -10.67 -1.95 -10.62
C SER A 181 -11.58 -2.75 -11.55
N ALA A 182 -11.33 -2.68 -12.88
CA ALA A 182 -12.04 -3.50 -13.85
C ALA A 182 -11.82 -5.00 -13.59
N TRP A 183 -10.59 -5.40 -13.25
CA TRP A 183 -10.28 -6.79 -12.88
C TRP A 183 -11.05 -7.20 -11.62
N LEU A 184 -11.01 -6.40 -10.54
CA LEU A 184 -11.71 -6.71 -9.28
C LEU A 184 -13.23 -6.86 -9.46
N LYS A 185 -13.82 -6.09 -10.38
CA LYS A 185 -15.25 -6.15 -10.70
C LYS A 185 -15.64 -7.36 -11.56
N ALA A 186 -14.70 -7.91 -12.32
CA ALA A 186 -14.97 -9.03 -13.22
C ALA A 186 -14.71 -10.40 -12.57
N HIS A 187 -13.89 -10.44 -11.50
CA HIS A 187 -13.42 -11.70 -10.92
C HIS A 187 -14.00 -11.94 -9.52
N PRO A 188 -14.22 -13.22 -9.15
CA PRO A 188 -14.64 -13.56 -7.80
C PRO A 188 -13.51 -13.30 -6.79
N PRO A 189 -13.83 -13.10 -5.50
CA PRO A 189 -12.82 -13.01 -4.45
C PRO A 189 -12.02 -14.32 -4.35
N PHE A 190 -10.72 -14.21 -4.07
CA PHE A 190 -9.77 -15.34 -4.11
C PHE A 190 -10.08 -16.42 -3.06
N SER A 191 -10.30 -16.04 -1.80
CA SER A 191 -10.77 -16.95 -0.73
C SER A 191 -11.11 -16.16 0.54
N GLY A 192 -11.99 -16.72 1.38
CA GLY A 192 -12.32 -16.15 2.70
C GLY A 192 -13.82 -16.16 3.02
N PHE A 193 -14.19 -15.71 4.23
CA PHE A 193 -15.60 -15.50 4.63
C PHE A 193 -16.35 -14.57 3.65
N ASP A 194 -15.62 -13.64 3.02
CA ASP A 194 -16.15 -12.66 2.07
C ASP A 194 -16.64 -13.28 0.75
N ALA A 195 -16.11 -14.45 0.35
CA ALA A 195 -16.50 -15.15 -0.87
C ALA A 195 -17.91 -15.76 -0.83
N ARG A 196 -18.51 -15.89 0.36
CA ARG A 196 -19.89 -16.37 0.52
C ARG A 196 -20.93 -15.25 0.35
N ALA A 197 -20.54 -14.00 0.58
CA ALA A 197 -21.43 -12.84 0.58
C ALA A 197 -21.20 -11.88 -0.61
N SER A 198 -20.14 -12.11 -1.39
CA SER A 198 -19.72 -11.23 -2.48
C SER A 198 -19.51 -12.02 -3.77
N HIS A 199 -20.07 -11.53 -4.87
CA HIS A 199 -19.89 -12.14 -6.19
C HIS A 199 -18.58 -11.72 -6.86
N THR A 200 -18.05 -10.57 -6.49
CA THR A 200 -16.83 -9.98 -7.08
C THR A 200 -15.82 -9.63 -5.99
N ALA A 201 -14.54 -9.63 -6.34
CA ALA A 201 -13.47 -9.17 -5.45
C ALA A 201 -13.65 -7.68 -5.08
N TRP A 202 -14.25 -6.89 -5.97
CA TRP A 202 -14.64 -5.52 -5.70
C TRP A 202 -15.66 -5.40 -4.57
N ASP A 203 -16.72 -6.21 -4.60
CA ASP A 203 -17.74 -6.20 -3.56
C ASP A 203 -17.19 -6.71 -2.22
N ALA A 204 -16.32 -7.71 -2.26
CA ALA A 204 -15.61 -8.21 -1.08
C ALA A 204 -14.76 -7.10 -0.44
N LEU A 205 -13.95 -6.40 -1.25
CA LEU A 205 -13.15 -5.26 -0.80
C LEU A 205 -14.02 -4.15 -0.20
N ARG A 206 -15.13 -3.80 -0.86
CA ARG A 206 -16.07 -2.79 -0.37
C ARG A 206 -16.64 -3.13 0.98
N ARG A 207 -17.08 -4.38 1.17
CA ARG A 207 -17.66 -4.86 2.44
C ARG A 207 -16.62 -4.94 3.54
N ARG A 208 -15.43 -5.46 3.25
CA ARG A 208 -14.36 -5.65 4.23
C ARG A 208 -13.95 -4.34 4.91
N LEU A 209 -14.00 -3.24 4.18
CA LEU A 209 -13.63 -1.90 4.66
C LEU A 209 -14.83 -1.06 5.08
N ASP A 210 -16.05 -1.59 4.98
CA ASP A 210 -17.26 -0.91 5.42
C ASP A 210 -17.45 -1.02 6.94
N ARG A 211 -16.56 -0.33 7.67
CA ARG A 211 -16.45 -0.32 9.14
C ARG A 211 -16.78 1.07 9.71
N PRO A 212 -18.06 1.50 9.68
CA PRO A 212 -18.44 2.86 10.07
C PRO A 212 -18.13 3.17 11.55
N LEU A 213 -18.23 2.19 12.45
CA LEU A 213 -17.83 2.41 13.85
C LEU A 213 -16.34 2.73 13.97
N ASP A 214 -15.48 1.97 13.30
CA ASP A 214 -14.03 2.21 13.35
C ASP A 214 -13.69 3.59 12.79
N ALA A 215 -14.30 3.96 11.65
CA ALA A 215 -14.13 5.28 11.05
C ALA A 215 -14.61 6.42 11.98
N ALA A 216 -15.73 6.23 12.67
CA ALA A 216 -16.23 7.20 13.65
C ALA A 216 -15.28 7.36 14.85
N LEU A 217 -14.77 6.24 15.38
CA LEU A 217 -13.83 6.23 16.50
C LEU A 217 -12.47 6.82 16.11
N ALA A 218 -11.95 6.52 14.92
CA ALA A 218 -10.70 7.10 14.40
C ALA A 218 -10.83 8.62 14.21
N GLY A 219 -11.99 9.09 13.75
CA GLY A 219 -12.28 10.51 13.61
C GLY A 219 -12.37 11.25 14.94
N TRP A 220 -13.15 10.73 15.90
CA TRP A 220 -13.40 11.40 17.17
C TRP A 220 -12.34 11.18 18.24
N GLY A 221 -11.67 10.03 18.26
CA GLY A 221 -10.70 9.65 19.28
C GLY A 221 -9.31 10.26 19.10
N THR A 222 -9.01 10.78 17.90
CA THR A 222 -7.70 11.35 17.56
C THR A 222 -7.90 12.74 16.96
N SER A 223 -6.94 13.65 17.07
CA SER A 223 -6.94 14.91 16.32
C SER A 223 -6.14 14.76 15.02
N PRO A 224 -6.45 15.48 13.92
CA PRO A 224 -5.64 15.41 12.71
C PRO A 224 -4.21 15.85 13.04
N PRO A 225 -3.18 15.04 12.70
CA PRO A 225 -1.81 15.37 13.04
C PRO A 225 -1.34 16.55 12.21
N ALA A 226 -0.88 17.61 12.86
CA ALA A 226 -0.02 18.61 12.25
C ALA A 226 1.43 18.19 12.48
N PHE A 227 2.31 18.38 11.51
CA PHE A 227 3.71 17.98 11.65
C PHE A 227 4.68 18.98 11.01
N PRO A 228 5.91 19.08 11.54
CA PRO A 228 6.88 20.04 11.05
C PRO A 228 7.39 19.65 9.66
N LEU A 229 7.45 20.63 8.77
CA LEU A 229 8.11 20.58 7.48
C LEU A 229 9.40 21.38 7.53
N ALA A 230 10.42 20.90 6.84
CA ALA A 230 11.62 21.64 6.51
C ALA A 230 11.56 22.05 5.03
N LEU A 231 12.04 23.25 4.70
CA LEU A 231 12.00 23.76 3.33
C LEU A 231 13.28 24.54 3.00
N ASP A 232 13.63 24.51 1.71
CA ASP A 232 14.66 25.38 1.15
C ASP A 232 14.04 26.77 0.95
N PRO A 233 14.57 27.84 1.56
CA PRO A 233 14.04 29.19 1.38
C PRO A 233 14.00 29.66 -0.09
N ARG A 234 14.83 29.06 -0.97
CA ARG A 234 14.86 29.38 -2.41
C ARG A 234 13.81 28.63 -3.21
N ASP A 235 13.27 27.54 -2.67
CA ASP A 235 12.23 26.73 -3.28
C ASP A 235 11.25 26.24 -2.20
N PRO A 236 10.38 27.15 -1.67
CA PRO A 236 9.45 26.81 -0.60
C PRO A 236 8.44 25.74 -1.03
N GLY A 237 8.18 25.58 -2.33
CA GLY A 237 7.32 24.52 -2.88
C GLY A 237 7.92 23.12 -2.77
N ALA A 238 9.22 23.01 -2.48
CA ALA A 238 9.93 21.77 -2.28
C ALA A 238 9.92 21.22 -0.85
N ALA A 239 9.04 21.70 0.04
CA ALA A 239 9.01 21.31 1.45
C ALA A 239 9.00 19.78 1.68
N MET A 240 9.72 19.31 2.69
CA MET A 240 9.79 17.89 3.05
C MET A 240 9.54 17.74 4.55
N PRO A 241 9.02 16.59 5.04
CA PRO A 241 8.85 16.40 6.48
C PRO A 241 10.18 16.57 7.22
N ALA A 242 10.16 17.30 8.34
CA ALA A 242 11.39 17.64 9.05
C ALA A 242 12.13 16.38 9.56
N ALA A 243 11.40 15.37 10.01
CA ALA A 243 11.97 14.08 10.41
C ALA A 243 12.72 13.39 9.25
N PHE A 244 12.14 13.43 8.05
CA PHE A 244 12.77 12.89 6.85
C PHE A 244 14.06 13.64 6.50
N VAL A 245 14.02 14.98 6.51
CA VAL A 245 15.20 15.82 6.24
C VAL A 245 16.29 15.61 7.29
N ALA A 246 15.94 15.49 8.57
CA ALA A 246 16.89 15.20 9.64
C ALA A 246 17.57 13.84 9.44
N ALA A 247 16.82 12.81 9.06
CA ALA A 247 17.38 11.50 8.74
C ALA A 247 18.35 11.54 7.55
N LYS A 248 18.00 12.30 6.50
CA LYS A 248 18.82 12.44 5.28
C LYS A 248 20.06 13.34 5.46
N ARG A 249 20.04 14.26 6.42
CA ARG A 249 21.19 15.09 6.78
C ARG A 249 22.28 14.36 7.55
N SER A 250 21.94 13.24 8.18
CA SER A 250 22.93 12.45 8.91
C SER A 250 23.83 11.71 7.91
N PRO A 251 25.15 12.00 7.87
CA PRO A 251 26.06 11.30 6.96
C PRO A 251 26.23 9.82 7.32
N GLY A 252 25.56 9.31 8.37
CA GLY A 252 25.73 7.96 8.89
C GLY A 252 26.89 7.86 9.89
N ASN A 253 26.93 6.75 10.63
CA ASN A 253 28.04 6.46 11.54
C ASN A 253 29.20 5.78 10.78
N ALA A 254 30.41 5.80 11.36
CA ALA A 254 31.59 5.20 10.74
C ALA A 254 31.42 3.70 10.42
N GLY A 255 30.63 2.98 11.22
CA GLY A 255 30.30 1.58 11.00
C GLY A 255 29.49 1.33 9.72
N ALA A 256 28.50 2.17 9.43
CA ALA A 256 27.72 2.11 8.18
C ALA A 256 28.61 2.39 6.97
N TRP A 257 29.54 3.34 7.07
CA TRP A 257 30.52 3.62 6.00
C TRP A 257 31.43 2.43 5.71
N LEU A 258 31.97 1.81 6.76
CA LEU A 258 32.81 0.63 6.62
C LEU A 258 32.02 -0.53 6.00
N ALA A 259 30.80 -0.78 6.47
CA ALA A 259 29.91 -1.81 5.91
C ALA A 259 29.59 -1.52 4.43
N GLY A 260 29.23 -0.29 4.09
CA GLY A 260 28.95 0.12 2.72
C GLY A 260 30.16 -0.07 1.80
N ALA A 261 31.36 0.31 2.26
CA ALA A 261 32.60 0.09 1.51
C ALA A 261 32.92 -1.40 1.31
N LEU A 262 32.73 -2.24 2.32
CA LEU A 262 32.91 -3.70 2.21
C LEU A 262 31.91 -4.33 1.23
N LEU A 263 30.64 -3.92 1.27
CA LEU A 263 29.61 -4.37 0.34
C LEU A 263 29.92 -3.95 -1.10
N LEU A 264 30.35 -2.69 -1.30
CA LEU A 264 30.79 -2.21 -2.62
C LEU A 264 31.98 -3.01 -3.13
N ALA A 265 33.00 -3.26 -2.30
CA ALA A 265 34.18 -4.03 -2.69
C ALA A 265 33.81 -5.48 -3.07
N ALA A 266 32.99 -6.15 -2.26
CA ALA A 266 32.50 -7.50 -2.55
C ALA A 266 31.62 -7.53 -3.83
N GLY A 267 30.75 -6.54 -3.98
CA GLY A 267 29.89 -6.38 -5.15
C GLY A 267 30.68 -6.14 -6.44
N ILE A 268 31.69 -5.26 -6.42
CA ILE A 268 32.58 -5.01 -7.56
C ILE A 268 33.33 -6.30 -7.93
N TRP A 269 33.84 -7.03 -6.93
CA TRP A 269 34.55 -8.28 -7.18
C TRP A 269 33.66 -9.34 -7.85
N LEU A 270 32.44 -9.54 -7.35
CA LEU A 270 31.46 -10.44 -7.96
C LEU A 270 31.03 -9.98 -9.36
N TRP A 271 30.83 -8.67 -9.55
CA TRP A 271 30.48 -8.08 -10.83
C TRP A 271 31.53 -8.39 -11.89
N LEU A 272 32.80 -8.11 -11.58
CA LEU A 272 33.92 -8.38 -12.49
C LEU A 272 34.05 -9.87 -12.80
N ARG A 273 33.83 -10.75 -11.81
CA ARG A 273 33.83 -12.20 -12.03
C ARG A 273 32.69 -12.65 -12.95
N GLY A 274 31.47 -12.19 -12.71
CA GLY A 274 30.30 -12.51 -13.53
C GLY A 274 30.45 -11.99 -14.96
N MET A 275 30.93 -10.75 -15.13
CA MET A 275 31.21 -10.19 -16.45
C MET A 275 32.31 -10.95 -17.17
N ASN A 276 33.40 -11.35 -16.50
CA ASN A 276 34.44 -12.16 -17.14
C ASN A 276 33.92 -13.51 -17.63
N VAL A 277 32.93 -14.11 -16.95
CA VAL A 277 32.25 -15.33 -17.43
C VAL A 277 31.38 -15.05 -18.66
N LEU A 278 30.64 -13.92 -18.69
CA LEU A 278 29.77 -13.57 -19.81
C LEU A 278 30.52 -13.12 -21.07
N ILE A 279 31.59 -12.35 -20.90
CA ILE A 279 32.25 -11.60 -21.98
C ILE A 279 33.78 -11.79 -22.00
N GLY A 280 34.30 -12.83 -21.35
CA GLY A 280 35.75 -13.10 -21.27
C GLY A 280 36.44 -13.40 -22.60
N GLY A 281 35.67 -13.61 -23.68
CA GLY A 281 36.19 -13.71 -25.06
C GLY A 281 36.42 -12.36 -25.75
N LEU A 282 36.05 -11.23 -25.13
CA LEU A 282 36.25 -9.89 -25.70
C LEU A 282 37.71 -9.40 -25.53
N PRO A 283 38.19 -8.50 -26.40
CA PRO A 283 39.42 -7.75 -26.17
C PRO A 283 39.37 -7.03 -24.82
N HIS A 284 40.50 -6.97 -24.10
CA HIS A 284 40.57 -6.42 -22.74
C HIS A 284 39.94 -5.02 -22.61
N ALA A 285 40.16 -4.13 -23.57
CA ALA A 285 39.58 -2.79 -23.54
C ALA A 285 38.03 -2.80 -23.65
N ALA A 286 37.48 -3.67 -24.51
CA ALA A 286 36.03 -3.82 -24.67
C ALA A 286 35.40 -4.49 -23.44
N MET A 287 36.08 -5.48 -22.85
CA MET A 287 35.67 -6.11 -21.59
C MET A 287 35.63 -5.09 -20.44
N LEU A 288 36.66 -4.27 -20.32
CA LEU A 288 36.78 -3.27 -19.26
C LEU A 288 35.70 -2.18 -19.41
N PHE A 289 35.43 -1.73 -20.63
CA PHE A 289 34.35 -0.79 -20.91
C PHE A 289 32.97 -1.39 -20.59
N ALA A 290 32.71 -2.63 -21.03
CA ALA A 290 31.45 -3.32 -20.76
C ALA A 290 31.24 -3.64 -19.27
N ALA A 291 32.31 -3.86 -18.51
CA ALA A 291 32.23 -4.10 -17.08
C ALA A 291 32.10 -2.81 -16.26
N ILE A 292 32.78 -1.72 -16.63
CA ILE A 292 32.79 -0.47 -15.86
C ILE A 292 31.62 0.44 -16.23
N GLY A 293 31.21 0.48 -17.49
CA GLY A 293 30.13 1.34 -17.98
C GLY A 293 28.84 1.22 -17.16
N PRO A 294 28.34 0.00 -16.87
CA PRO A 294 27.18 -0.19 -16.01
C PRO A 294 27.41 0.32 -14.58
N LEU A 295 28.61 0.16 -14.01
CA LEU A 295 28.93 0.63 -12.66
C LEU A 295 28.89 2.17 -12.54
N LEU A 296 29.06 2.92 -13.63
CA LEU A 296 28.86 4.38 -13.60
C LEU A 296 27.39 4.77 -13.41
N LEU A 297 26.47 3.85 -13.72
CA LEU A 297 25.04 4.05 -13.56
C LEU A 297 24.52 3.62 -12.19
N LEU A 298 25.40 3.20 -11.27
CA LEU A 298 25.04 2.71 -9.93
C LEU A 298 24.00 3.57 -9.19
N PRO A 299 24.04 4.92 -9.24
CA PRO A 299 23.03 5.76 -8.60
C PRO A 299 21.60 5.49 -9.08
N TRP A 300 21.43 4.97 -10.29
CA TRP A 300 20.15 4.67 -10.92
C TRP A 300 19.83 3.17 -10.99
N TRP A 301 20.68 2.30 -10.43
CA TRP A 301 20.46 0.84 -10.50
C TRP A 301 19.18 0.41 -9.78
N GLY A 302 18.88 0.99 -8.61
CA GLY A 302 17.69 0.65 -7.84
C GLY A 302 16.37 0.85 -8.60
N GLU A 303 16.31 1.82 -9.51
CA GLU A 303 15.09 2.11 -10.29
C GLU A 303 15.04 1.38 -11.64
N ARG A 304 16.19 1.24 -12.32
CA ARG A 304 16.23 0.75 -13.70
C ARG A 304 16.58 -0.72 -13.84
N MET A 305 17.39 -1.28 -12.94
CA MET A 305 17.87 -2.65 -13.08
C MET A 305 16.79 -3.70 -12.83
N PRO A 306 15.89 -3.59 -11.83
CA PRO A 306 14.79 -4.56 -11.68
C PRO A 306 13.91 -4.63 -12.92
N ARG A 307 13.58 -3.47 -13.51
CA ARG A 307 12.82 -3.40 -14.77
C ARG A 307 13.56 -4.05 -15.93
N ALA A 308 14.85 -3.78 -16.10
CA ALA A 308 15.66 -4.40 -17.15
C ALA A 308 15.80 -5.92 -16.94
N LEU A 309 15.95 -6.38 -15.70
CA LEU A 309 16.08 -7.78 -15.35
C LEU A 309 14.75 -8.54 -15.55
N ALA A 310 13.61 -7.89 -15.32
CA ALA A 310 12.29 -8.49 -15.54
C ALA A 310 12.07 -8.93 -17.00
N HIS A 311 12.70 -8.25 -17.97
CA HIS A 311 12.64 -8.63 -19.39
C HIS A 311 13.46 -9.88 -19.71
N VAL A 312 14.42 -10.24 -18.85
CA VAL A 312 15.33 -11.38 -19.06
C VAL A 312 14.93 -12.56 -18.19
N GLN A 313 14.64 -12.33 -16.91
CA GLN A 313 14.27 -13.35 -15.95
C GLN A 313 13.32 -12.80 -14.86
N PRO A 314 11.99 -12.90 -15.06
CA PRO A 314 10.99 -12.23 -14.22
C PRO A 314 11.04 -12.68 -12.75
N GLN A 315 11.25 -13.99 -12.50
CA GLN A 315 11.31 -14.55 -11.14
C GLN A 315 12.48 -14.00 -10.31
N ILE A 316 13.66 -13.83 -10.92
CA ILE A 316 14.83 -13.26 -10.22
C ILE A 316 14.65 -11.75 -10.05
N ALA A 317 14.04 -11.07 -11.01
CA ALA A 317 13.74 -9.65 -10.92
C ALA A 317 12.74 -9.33 -9.81
N GLU A 318 11.75 -10.20 -9.59
CA GLU A 318 10.81 -10.12 -8.48
C GLU A 318 11.53 -10.27 -7.13
N ILE A 319 12.33 -11.33 -6.95
CA ILE A 319 13.11 -11.55 -5.72
C ILE A 319 14.07 -10.38 -5.44
N ILE A 320 14.80 -9.91 -6.45
CA ILE A 320 15.73 -8.77 -6.29
C ILE A 320 14.96 -7.47 -6.05
N GLY A 321 13.80 -7.29 -6.70
CA GLY A 321 12.91 -6.16 -6.48
C GLY A 321 12.39 -6.10 -5.04
N ASP A 322 11.94 -7.23 -4.51
CA ASP A 322 11.47 -7.37 -3.13
C ASP A 322 12.62 -7.19 -2.13
N MET A 323 13.79 -7.82 -2.35
CA MET A 323 14.96 -7.59 -1.49
C MET A 323 15.41 -6.13 -1.48
N LEU A 324 15.44 -5.47 -2.65
CA LEU A 324 15.79 -4.04 -2.74
C LEU A 324 14.69 -3.13 -2.17
N ALA A 325 13.42 -3.55 -2.22
CA ALA A 325 12.35 -2.87 -1.52
C ALA A 325 12.54 -2.99 -0.01
N ASP A 326 12.92 -4.17 0.49
CA ASP A 326 13.19 -4.48 1.91
C ASP A 326 14.38 -3.71 2.50
N ILE A 327 15.41 -3.45 1.70
CA ILE A 327 16.62 -2.72 2.14
C ILE A 327 16.33 -1.22 2.39
N ASP A 328 15.32 -0.64 1.74
CA ASP A 328 14.95 0.78 1.83
C ASP A 328 13.53 1.00 2.39
N VAL A 329 13.02 0.06 3.19
CA VAL A 329 11.67 0.12 3.81
C VAL A 329 11.50 1.32 4.74
N THR A 330 12.58 1.97 5.15
CA THR A 330 12.51 3.09 6.10
C THR A 330 12.63 4.47 5.44
N GLY A 331 12.78 4.54 4.11
CA GLY A 331 13.19 5.78 3.42
C GLY A 331 12.41 6.21 2.19
N ARG A 332 11.40 5.47 1.71
CA ARG A 332 10.71 5.78 0.45
C ARG A 332 9.51 6.70 0.64
N LEU A 333 9.79 7.93 1.07
CA LEU A 333 8.82 9.00 0.95
C LEU A 333 8.99 9.66 -0.43
N VAL A 334 8.01 9.45 -1.31
CA VAL A 334 7.96 10.14 -2.61
C VAL A 334 7.22 11.46 -2.43
N ALA A 335 7.88 12.57 -2.73
CA ALA A 335 7.29 13.88 -2.69
C ALA A 335 7.05 14.41 -4.11
N SER A 336 5.86 14.94 -4.36
CA SER A 336 5.46 15.42 -5.69
C SER A 336 4.43 16.56 -5.58
N SER A 337 4.06 17.14 -6.74
CA SER A 337 2.90 18.01 -6.79
C SER A 337 1.61 17.21 -6.50
N PRO A 338 0.55 17.82 -5.95
CA PRO A 338 -0.72 17.12 -5.70
C PRO A 338 -1.25 16.34 -6.90
N ALA A 339 -1.13 16.89 -8.10
CA ALA A 339 -1.60 16.27 -9.34
C ALA A 339 -0.74 15.08 -9.81
N ALA A 340 0.53 15.01 -9.38
CA ALA A 340 1.45 13.94 -9.75
C ALA A 340 1.56 12.85 -8.67
N ALA A 341 0.75 12.92 -7.60
CA ALA A 341 0.72 11.88 -6.59
C ALA A 341 0.18 10.56 -7.17
N GLN A 342 0.56 9.43 -6.59
CA GLN A 342 0.13 8.12 -7.06
C GLN A 342 -1.40 8.02 -7.00
N LEU A 343 -2.02 7.75 -8.15
CA LEU A 343 -3.48 7.72 -8.33
C LEU A 343 -4.16 9.05 -7.91
N ALA A 344 -3.52 10.19 -8.17
CA ALA A 344 -4.11 11.51 -7.92
C ALA A 344 -5.34 11.79 -8.81
N HIS A 345 -5.25 11.45 -10.09
CA HIS A 345 -6.26 11.76 -11.13
C HIS A 345 -6.72 10.54 -11.94
N GLY A 346 -6.22 9.35 -11.63
CA GLY A 346 -6.55 8.11 -12.33
C GLY A 346 -7.08 7.08 -11.37
N GLY A 347 -7.88 6.15 -11.91
CA GLY A 347 -8.44 5.06 -11.14
C GLY A 347 -9.81 5.35 -10.54
N GLU A 348 -10.42 4.28 -10.05
CA GLU A 348 -11.68 4.31 -9.34
C GLU A 348 -11.48 4.57 -7.85
N ARG A 349 -12.38 5.39 -7.30
CA ARG A 349 -12.34 5.82 -5.91
C ARG A 349 -13.42 5.11 -5.11
N LEU A 350 -12.99 4.45 -4.03
CA LEU A 350 -13.88 3.94 -2.98
C LEU A 350 -13.82 4.88 -1.79
N VAL A 351 -15.00 5.25 -1.29
CA VAL A 351 -15.16 6.17 -0.16
C VAL A 351 -16.21 5.60 0.78
N TRP A 352 -15.90 5.55 2.06
CA TRP A 352 -16.83 5.11 3.10
C TRP A 352 -17.14 6.28 4.02
N ARG A 353 -18.43 6.57 4.17
CA ARG A 353 -18.94 7.63 5.04
C ARG A 353 -19.95 7.03 5.99
N VAL A 354 -19.86 7.42 7.26
CA VAL A 354 -20.77 6.94 8.30
C VAL A 354 -22.19 7.41 7.97
N GLY A 355 -23.14 6.48 7.93
CA GLY A 355 -24.53 6.80 7.58
C GLY A 355 -24.83 6.88 6.08
N GLU A 356 -23.89 6.50 5.21
CA GLU A 356 -24.12 6.34 3.77
C GLU A 356 -24.06 4.86 3.36
N GLY A 357 -24.32 4.58 2.07
CA GLY A 357 -24.16 3.25 1.49
C GLY A 357 -25.06 2.20 2.15
N ALA A 358 -24.46 1.11 2.64
CA ALA A 358 -25.21 0.00 3.21
C ALA A 358 -25.87 0.33 4.56
N TYR A 359 -25.37 1.35 5.27
CA TYR A 359 -25.88 1.79 6.57
C TYR A 359 -26.74 3.05 6.47
N ALA A 360 -27.16 3.45 5.27
CA ALA A 360 -27.99 4.64 5.05
C ALA A 360 -29.33 4.57 5.79
N ASP A 361 -29.92 3.37 5.93
CA ASP A 361 -31.22 3.18 6.59
C ASP A 361 -31.10 3.06 8.13
N THR A 362 -29.89 2.83 8.67
CA THR A 362 -29.67 2.60 10.11
C THR A 362 -28.88 3.73 10.76
N LEU A 363 -27.70 4.07 10.23
CA LEU A 363 -26.85 5.14 10.74
C LEU A 363 -27.14 6.49 10.07
N GLY A 364 -27.72 6.51 8.87
CA GLY A 364 -28.02 7.75 8.13
C GLY A 364 -29.01 8.70 8.82
N PRO A 365 -30.09 8.21 9.46
CA PRO A 365 -31.05 9.08 10.16
C PRO A 365 -30.56 9.65 11.49
N VAL A 366 -29.44 9.16 12.03
CA VAL A 366 -28.90 9.62 13.31
C VAL A 366 -28.28 11.00 13.13
N ASP A 367 -28.66 11.97 13.97
CA ASP A 367 -28.01 13.27 14.00
C ASP A 367 -26.64 13.18 14.68
N TRP A 368 -25.61 13.06 13.85
CA TRP A 368 -24.22 12.94 14.28
C TRP A 368 -23.52 14.27 14.57
N GLY A 369 -24.17 15.45 14.58
CA GLY A 369 -23.52 16.78 14.67
C GLY A 369 -22.19 16.87 15.45
N SER A 370 -21.23 17.73 15.05
CA SER A 370 -19.87 17.69 15.63
C SER A 370 -19.84 17.78 17.17
N PRO A 371 -19.05 16.94 17.87
CA PRO A 371 -18.97 17.00 19.33
C PRO A 371 -18.37 18.34 19.76
N PRO A 372 -18.88 18.99 20.83
CA PRO A 372 -18.38 20.30 21.29
C PRO A 372 -16.90 20.29 21.64
N ALA A 373 -16.41 19.14 22.12
CA ALA A 373 -15.00 18.84 22.32
C ALA A 373 -14.75 17.41 21.86
N LEU A 374 -13.63 17.17 21.17
CA LEU A 374 -13.25 15.83 20.75
C LEU A 374 -13.07 14.94 22.00
N PRO A 375 -13.65 13.74 22.03
CA PRO A 375 -13.39 12.75 23.07
C PRO A 375 -11.88 12.53 23.27
N ALA A 376 -11.46 12.40 24.52
CA ALA A 376 -10.04 12.26 24.84
C ALA A 376 -9.43 10.92 24.41
N ASP A 377 -10.27 9.91 24.18
CA ASP A 377 -9.87 8.55 23.82
C ASP A 377 -11.03 7.83 23.10
N ALA A 378 -10.72 6.68 22.49
CA ALA A 378 -11.69 5.88 21.75
C ALA A 378 -12.82 5.30 22.63
N THR A 379 -12.59 5.08 23.93
CA THR A 379 -13.62 4.61 24.86
C THR A 379 -14.68 5.69 25.09
N LYS A 380 -14.26 6.92 25.33
CA LYS A 380 -15.17 8.07 25.45
C LYS A 380 -15.87 8.39 24.13
N ALA A 381 -15.18 8.20 23.00
CA ALA A 381 -15.79 8.34 21.68
C ALA A 381 -16.91 7.30 21.49
N LEU A 382 -16.67 6.03 21.83
CA LEU A 382 -17.70 4.98 21.73
C LEU A 382 -18.90 5.30 22.63
N ALA A 383 -18.65 5.70 23.88
CA ALA A 383 -19.72 6.07 24.80
C ALA A 383 -20.57 7.25 24.28
N ALA A 384 -19.93 8.27 23.68
CA ALA A 384 -20.63 9.40 23.08
C ALA A 384 -21.45 9.00 21.85
N LEU A 385 -20.93 8.12 21.00
CA LEU A 385 -21.65 7.58 19.84
C LEU A 385 -22.86 6.75 20.27
N VAL A 386 -22.68 5.84 21.24
CA VAL A 386 -23.77 5.05 21.82
C VAL A 386 -24.84 5.95 22.42
N ALA A 387 -24.47 6.97 23.20
CA ALA A 387 -25.43 7.88 23.81
C ALA A 387 -26.31 8.60 22.75
N ARG A 388 -25.71 8.98 21.61
CA ARG A 388 -26.45 9.60 20.51
C ARG A 388 -27.38 8.63 19.81
N VAL A 389 -26.91 7.41 19.55
CA VAL A 389 -27.74 6.36 18.97
C VAL A 389 -28.91 6.02 19.91
N SER A 390 -28.67 5.85 21.21
CA SER A 390 -29.73 5.62 22.19
C SER A 390 -30.74 6.77 22.24
N ALA A 391 -30.28 8.03 22.22
CA ALA A 391 -31.17 9.18 22.19
C ALA A 391 -32.02 9.23 20.90
N HIS A 392 -31.42 8.90 19.75
CA HIS A 392 -32.13 8.78 18.48
C HIS A 392 -33.21 7.70 18.55
N VAL A 393 -32.85 6.48 18.99
CA VAL A 393 -33.79 5.36 19.11
C VAL A 393 -34.94 5.70 20.08
N ALA A 394 -34.65 6.34 21.20
CA ALA A 394 -35.67 6.75 22.17
C ALA A 394 -36.68 7.75 21.58
N ALA A 395 -36.24 8.60 20.64
CA ALA A 395 -37.08 9.61 19.98
C ALA A 395 -37.94 9.04 18.82
N LEU A 396 -37.65 7.82 18.35
CA LEU A 396 -38.42 7.18 17.28
C LEU A 396 -39.80 6.72 17.76
N ALA A 397 -40.77 6.73 16.85
CA ALA A 397 -42.07 6.10 17.08
C ALA A 397 -41.91 4.56 17.21
N PRO A 398 -42.83 3.87 17.91
CA PRO A 398 -42.73 2.42 18.14
C PRO A 398 -42.53 1.59 16.86
N GLU A 399 -43.26 1.91 15.79
CA GLU A 399 -43.18 1.20 14.51
C GLU A 399 -41.82 1.43 13.82
N GLN A 400 -41.22 2.61 14.02
CA GLN A 400 -39.89 2.94 13.51
C GLN A 400 -38.80 2.21 14.29
N ARG A 401 -38.95 2.05 15.62
CA ARG A 401 -38.03 1.24 16.43
C ARG A 401 -38.07 -0.22 16.02
N GLU A 402 -39.26 -0.77 15.79
CA GLU A 402 -39.44 -2.13 15.27
C GLU A 402 -38.71 -2.31 13.93
N ALA A 403 -38.99 -1.42 12.97
CA ALA A 403 -38.39 -1.46 11.63
C ALA A 403 -36.86 -1.33 11.68
N LEU A 404 -36.34 -0.46 12.55
CA LEU A 404 -34.90 -0.27 12.76
C LEU A 404 -34.23 -1.56 13.26
N PHE A 405 -34.75 -2.19 14.32
CA PHE A 405 -34.14 -3.42 14.83
C PHE A 405 -34.27 -4.59 13.88
N ALA A 406 -35.39 -4.69 13.14
CA ALA A 406 -35.52 -5.67 12.07
C ALA A 406 -34.44 -5.46 10.99
N ARG A 407 -34.22 -4.21 10.57
CA ARG A 407 -33.18 -3.89 9.58
C ARG A 407 -31.76 -4.17 10.10
N LEU A 408 -31.46 -3.85 11.35
CA LEU A 408 -30.15 -4.13 11.95
C LEU A 408 -29.86 -5.63 12.02
N ARG A 409 -30.88 -6.46 12.25
CA ARG A 409 -30.77 -7.91 12.16
C ARG A 409 -30.49 -8.35 10.72
N ASP A 410 -31.21 -7.81 9.75
CA ASP A 410 -30.99 -8.15 8.34
C ASP A 410 -29.60 -7.69 7.84
N ASP A 411 -29.07 -6.59 8.38
CA ASP A 411 -27.69 -6.15 8.16
C ASP A 411 -26.70 -7.18 8.72
N LYS A 412 -26.91 -7.65 9.95
CA LYS A 412 -26.12 -8.71 10.58
C LYS A 412 -26.14 -10.01 9.77
N ASP A 413 -27.30 -10.46 9.31
CA ASP A 413 -27.46 -11.67 8.50
C ASP A 413 -26.77 -11.55 7.14
N ALA A 414 -26.70 -10.32 6.59
CA ALA A 414 -25.97 -10.02 5.37
C ALA A 414 -24.45 -9.79 5.57
N GLY A 415 -23.93 -10.06 6.77
CA GLY A 415 -22.53 -9.93 7.12
C GLY A 415 -22.05 -8.48 7.32
N ARG A 416 -22.95 -7.54 7.63
CA ARG A 416 -22.63 -6.13 7.90
C ARG A 416 -22.61 -5.87 9.41
N TYR A 417 -21.43 -6.00 10.01
CA TYR A 417 -21.25 -5.88 11.47
C TYR A 417 -20.89 -4.45 11.90
N GLY A 418 -20.37 -3.61 11.00
CA GLY A 418 -19.65 -2.39 11.39
C GLY A 418 -20.46 -1.28 12.06
N GLY A 419 -21.80 -1.38 12.13
CA GLY A 419 -22.67 -0.38 12.77
C GLY A 419 -23.55 -0.89 13.92
N GLY A 420 -23.81 -2.20 14.01
CA GLY A 420 -24.83 -2.76 14.91
C GLY A 420 -24.49 -2.63 16.40
N LEU A 421 -23.21 -2.64 16.75
CA LEU A 421 -22.74 -2.55 18.14
C LEU A 421 -23.26 -1.28 18.85
N LEU A 422 -23.43 -0.17 18.12
CA LEU A 422 -23.91 1.10 18.66
C LEU A 422 -25.36 1.03 19.17
N PHE A 423 -26.16 0.08 18.66
CA PHE A 423 -27.58 -0.07 18.99
C PHE A 423 -27.83 -1.09 20.12
N VAL A 424 -26.82 -1.87 20.51
CA VAL A 424 -26.96 -2.91 21.53
C VAL A 424 -27.53 -2.37 22.85
N PRO A 425 -27.04 -1.25 23.41
CA PRO A 425 -27.60 -0.71 24.66
C PRO A 425 -29.07 -0.29 24.52
N ALA A 426 -29.42 0.43 23.46
CA ALA A 426 -30.80 0.85 23.22
C ALA A 426 -31.75 -0.34 23.04
N ALA A 427 -31.32 -1.37 22.31
CA ALA A 427 -32.08 -2.60 22.15
C ALA A 427 -32.24 -3.34 23.49
N ALA A 428 -31.21 -3.37 24.32
CA ALA A 428 -31.26 -4.01 25.63
C ALA A 428 -32.23 -3.30 26.58
N ASP A 429 -32.21 -1.96 26.62
CA ASP A 429 -33.14 -1.18 27.43
C ASP A 429 -34.60 -1.42 26.99
N LEU A 430 -34.84 -1.59 25.68
CA LEU A 430 -36.17 -1.81 25.11
C LEU A 430 -36.68 -3.24 25.28
N ALA A 431 -35.86 -4.27 25.06
CA ALA A 431 -36.29 -5.66 24.89
C ALA A 431 -37.05 -6.24 26.11
N TRP A 432 -36.79 -5.72 27.30
CA TRP A 432 -37.34 -6.25 28.56
C TRP A 432 -38.07 -5.21 29.42
N ASP A 433 -38.36 -4.02 28.89
CA ASP A 433 -39.15 -3.01 29.60
C ASP A 433 -40.64 -3.16 29.28
N ASP A 434 -41.48 -3.43 30.28
CA ASP A 434 -42.94 -3.58 30.13
C ASP A 434 -43.68 -2.30 29.75
N ALA A 435 -43.02 -1.13 29.81
CA ALA A 435 -43.57 0.13 29.31
C ALA A 435 -43.68 0.16 27.77
N HIS A 436 -42.99 -0.76 27.08
CA HIS A 436 -42.88 -0.80 25.62
C HIS A 436 -43.80 -1.84 24.96
N GLY A 437 -44.21 -1.57 23.72
CA GLY A 437 -45.11 -2.42 22.93
C GLY A 437 -44.53 -3.80 22.64
N ALA A 438 -45.38 -4.84 22.56
CA ALA A 438 -44.91 -6.22 22.39
C ALA A 438 -44.05 -6.45 21.13
N ASP A 439 -44.37 -5.77 20.03
CA ASP A 439 -43.66 -5.95 18.75
C ASP A 439 -42.28 -5.27 18.73
N GLU A 440 -42.15 -4.06 19.27
CA GLU A 440 -40.86 -3.38 19.41
C GLU A 440 -39.90 -4.14 20.32
N ARG A 441 -40.40 -4.68 21.44
CA ARG A 441 -39.61 -5.53 22.35
C ARG A 441 -39.14 -6.80 21.68
N ARG A 442 -40.02 -7.47 20.93
CA ARG A 442 -39.69 -8.68 20.19
C ARG A 442 -38.67 -8.41 19.07
N ALA A 443 -38.76 -7.27 18.39
CA ALA A 443 -37.78 -6.89 17.39
C ALA A 443 -36.40 -6.61 18.02
N ALA A 444 -36.35 -5.87 19.13
CA ALA A 444 -35.12 -5.61 19.88
C ALA A 444 -34.47 -6.92 20.37
N ALA A 445 -35.24 -7.80 20.99
CA ALA A 445 -34.74 -9.10 21.47
C ALA A 445 -34.19 -9.98 20.32
N ARG A 446 -34.87 -10.00 19.16
CA ARG A 446 -34.40 -10.75 17.98
C ARG A 446 -33.12 -10.17 17.37
N PHE A 447 -32.98 -8.85 17.39
CA PHE A 447 -31.73 -8.20 17.00
C PHE A 447 -30.59 -8.60 17.95
N LEU A 448 -30.80 -8.53 19.27
CA LEU A 448 -29.79 -8.93 20.26
C LEU A 448 -29.39 -10.41 20.13
N ASP A 449 -30.36 -11.30 19.94
CA ASP A 449 -30.13 -12.74 19.70
C ASP A 449 -29.25 -12.97 18.47
N ALA A 450 -29.57 -12.33 17.35
CA ALA A 450 -28.77 -12.41 16.12
C ALA A 450 -27.37 -11.80 16.31
N TRP A 451 -27.25 -10.73 17.10
CA TRP A 451 -26.00 -10.03 17.35
C TRP A 451 -24.97 -10.90 18.07
N VAL A 452 -25.41 -11.69 19.05
CA VAL A 452 -24.56 -12.63 19.80
C VAL A 452 -24.47 -14.02 19.16
N THR A 453 -25.08 -14.23 18.00
CA THR A 453 -25.07 -15.51 17.28
C THR A 453 -24.07 -15.46 16.12
N SER A 454 -23.28 -16.53 15.99
CA SER A 454 -22.23 -16.63 14.96
C SER A 454 -22.78 -16.43 13.53
N PRO A 455 -22.05 -15.69 12.67
CA PRO A 455 -20.70 -15.14 12.90
C PRO A 455 -20.74 -13.89 13.78
N VAL A 456 -19.82 -13.77 14.74
CA VAL A 456 -19.70 -12.59 15.62
C VAL A 456 -18.35 -11.92 15.37
N GLU A 457 -18.33 -10.59 15.37
CA GLU A 457 -17.11 -9.81 15.39
C GLU A 457 -16.63 -9.67 16.84
N THR A 458 -15.80 -10.63 17.28
CA THR A 458 -15.19 -10.60 18.62
C THR A 458 -14.22 -9.42 18.70
N PRO A 459 -14.32 -8.55 19.72
CA PRO A 459 -13.38 -7.44 19.88
C PRO A 459 -11.93 -7.93 19.97
N SER A 460 -11.04 -7.35 19.17
CA SER A 460 -9.60 -7.60 19.24
C SER A 460 -8.91 -6.57 20.14
N PRO A 461 -7.84 -6.92 20.89
CA PRO A 461 -7.05 -5.96 21.65
C PRO A 461 -6.47 -4.80 20.81
N THR A 462 -6.35 -4.99 19.49
CA THR A 462 -5.90 -3.96 18.55
C THR A 462 -7.01 -3.00 18.12
N ASP A 463 -8.27 -3.27 18.45
CA ASP A 463 -9.40 -2.45 18.02
C ASP A 463 -9.49 -1.14 18.81
N ALA A 464 -9.82 -0.06 18.11
CA ALA A 464 -10.15 1.21 18.75
C ALA A 464 -11.33 1.02 19.73
N GLY A 465 -11.11 1.43 20.98
CA GLY A 465 -12.10 1.32 22.04
C GLY A 465 -12.34 -0.11 22.53
N PHE A 466 -11.40 -1.05 22.32
CA PHE A 466 -11.49 -2.46 22.73
C PHE A 466 -12.15 -2.66 24.11
N ALA A 467 -11.64 -2.01 25.16
CA ALA A 467 -12.18 -2.15 26.51
C ALA A 467 -13.67 -1.76 26.61
N ALA A 468 -14.08 -0.72 25.88
CA ALA A 468 -15.47 -0.28 25.82
C ALA A 468 -16.35 -1.24 25.01
N ARG A 469 -15.82 -1.82 23.92
CA ARG A 469 -16.53 -2.86 23.15
C ARG A 469 -16.79 -4.10 24.00
N VAL A 470 -15.78 -4.58 24.73
CA VAL A 470 -15.92 -5.71 25.65
C VAL A 470 -16.94 -5.39 26.75
N GLU A 471 -16.91 -4.17 27.29
CA GLU A 471 -17.88 -3.74 28.30
C GLU A 471 -19.33 -3.76 27.80
N LEU A 472 -19.60 -3.42 26.53
CA LEU A 472 -20.93 -3.56 25.94
C LEU A 472 -21.43 -5.01 25.96
N PHE A 473 -20.56 -5.98 25.65
CA PHE A 473 -20.90 -7.40 25.75
C PHE A 473 -21.07 -7.87 27.20
N ARG A 474 -20.25 -7.36 28.14
CA ARG A 474 -20.43 -7.67 29.57
C ARG A 474 -21.78 -7.23 30.10
N ARG A 475 -22.22 -6.01 29.75
CA ARG A 475 -23.57 -5.54 30.11
C ARG A 475 -24.66 -6.39 29.48
N LEU A 476 -24.47 -6.80 28.22
CA LEU A 476 -25.40 -7.72 27.57
C LEU A 476 -25.43 -9.10 28.26
N ALA A 477 -24.39 -9.48 29.00
CA ALA A 477 -24.38 -10.72 29.80
C ALA A 477 -25.22 -10.63 31.10
N GLU A 478 -25.80 -9.48 31.41
CA GLU A 478 -26.64 -9.24 32.58
C GLU A 478 -28.14 -9.25 32.26
N VAL A 479 -28.50 -9.43 30.99
CA VAL A 479 -29.90 -9.37 30.55
C VAL A 479 -30.71 -10.61 30.97
N PRO A 480 -32.04 -10.52 31.10
CA PRO A 480 -32.87 -11.62 31.59
C PRO A 480 -32.89 -12.89 30.71
N ASP A 481 -32.63 -12.74 29.40
CA ASP A 481 -32.58 -13.87 28.47
C ASP A 481 -31.27 -14.65 28.62
N ALA A 482 -31.35 -15.87 29.15
CA ALA A 482 -30.17 -16.70 29.42
C ALA A 482 -29.39 -17.10 28.16
N ALA A 483 -30.04 -17.24 26.99
CA ALA A 483 -29.34 -17.60 25.76
C ALA A 483 -28.50 -16.43 25.25
N ILE A 484 -29.07 -15.22 25.27
CA ILE A 484 -28.35 -13.99 24.94
C ILE A 484 -27.22 -13.75 25.95
N ALA A 485 -27.52 -13.82 27.24
CA ALA A 485 -26.57 -13.52 28.30
C ALA A 485 -25.35 -14.46 28.28
N ASN A 486 -25.57 -15.77 28.08
CA ASN A 486 -24.47 -16.74 28.05
C ASN A 486 -23.56 -16.58 26.84
N ARG A 487 -24.11 -16.28 25.65
CA ARG A 487 -23.31 -16.02 24.44
C ARG A 487 -22.55 -14.71 24.54
N ALA A 488 -23.19 -13.65 25.05
CA ALA A 488 -22.52 -12.37 25.31
C ALA A 488 -21.33 -12.51 26.27
N ARG A 489 -21.50 -13.31 27.33
CA ARG A 489 -20.42 -13.64 28.28
C ARG A 489 -19.27 -14.36 27.58
N ALA A 490 -19.56 -15.39 26.79
CA ALA A 490 -18.55 -16.12 26.03
C ALA A 490 -17.74 -15.20 25.10
N ILE A 491 -18.41 -14.29 24.37
CA ILE A 491 -17.75 -13.31 23.49
C ILE A 491 -16.82 -12.38 24.30
N ALA A 492 -17.28 -11.89 25.46
CA ALA A 492 -16.49 -11.01 26.31
C ALA A 492 -15.29 -11.73 26.96
N ASP A 493 -15.42 -13.02 27.25
CA ASP A 493 -14.36 -13.86 27.81
C ASP A 493 -13.33 -14.24 26.75
N ASP A 494 -13.77 -14.62 25.54
CA ASP A 494 -12.91 -14.95 24.40
C ASP A 494 -12.09 -13.74 23.91
N ALA A 495 -12.57 -12.51 24.16
CA ALA A 495 -11.87 -11.28 23.80
C ALA A 495 -10.66 -10.99 24.71
N GLN A 496 -10.48 -11.69 25.84
CA GLN A 496 -9.39 -11.40 26.78
C GLN A 496 -8.02 -11.82 26.20
N PRO A 497 -7.00 -10.96 26.27
CA PRO A 497 -5.67 -11.32 25.80
C PRO A 497 -5.11 -12.47 26.67
N HIS A 498 -4.70 -13.56 26.01
CA HIS A 498 -3.96 -14.67 26.64
C HIS A 498 -2.56 -14.25 27.07
#